data_AF-A0A7Y4QP73-F1
#
_entry.id   AF-A0A7Y4QP73-F1
#
_cell.length_a   1.000
_cell.length_b   1.000
_cell.length_c   1.000
_cell.angle_alpha   90.00
_cell.angle_beta   90.00
_cell.angle_gamma   90.00
#
_symmetry.space_group_name_H-M   'P 1'
#
loop_
_entity.id
_entity.type
_entity.pdbx_description
1 polymer ?
#
loop_
_entity_poly.entity_id
_entity_poly.type
_entity_poly.pdbx_seq_one_letter_code
_entity_poly.pdbx_strand_id
1 'polypeptide(L)'
;MNTPKIEPHRITTPIQLMAVWFAGLVILVMVFIGGAAYVTTPTWIAGMLTIAAVTCVPVFLFCVFLLQTAFRPQLQEDKYYSDWLAQNQQKAQSTTSSPLPPQTPQTLSATPAPTAELPEESKRILRTLWRYQTQSFGADISKRWTFGVHPFSPDYSAFLRGLAPAVSRGLVAVSPENYQCMLTNEGISFLKTQNDLQSGDDIYKF
;
A
#
# COMPACT_ATOMS: atom_id res chain seq x y z
N MET A 1 -26.47 25.96 31.57
CA MET A 1 -26.07 26.30 30.20
C MET A 1 -24.74 25.62 29.95
N ASN A 2 -24.74 24.51 29.23
CA ASN A 2 -23.52 23.73 28.98
C ASN A 2 -22.74 24.41 27.85
N THR A 3 -21.70 25.15 28.19
CA THR A 3 -20.71 25.64 27.22
C THR A 3 -20.03 24.44 26.57
N PRO A 4 -20.16 24.24 25.24
CA PRO A 4 -19.47 23.16 24.55
C PRO A 4 -17.96 23.37 24.72
N LYS A 5 -17.31 22.49 25.49
CA LYS A 5 -15.87 22.50 25.70
C LYS A 5 -15.21 21.98 24.42
N ILE A 6 -14.83 22.88 23.52
CA ILE A 6 -14.10 22.54 22.30
C ILE A 6 -12.70 22.10 22.72
N GLU A 7 -12.39 20.82 22.59
CA GLU A 7 -11.06 20.27 22.87
C GLU A 7 -10.14 20.42 21.63
N PRO A 8 -9.18 21.36 21.60
CA PRO A 8 -8.40 21.70 20.40
C PRO A 8 -7.55 20.54 19.87
N HIS A 9 -7.16 19.62 20.76
CA HIS A 9 -6.41 18.41 20.46
C HIS A 9 -7.11 17.51 19.44
N ARG A 10 -8.45 17.49 19.38
CA ARG A 10 -9.23 16.62 18.48
C ARG A 10 -9.37 17.19 17.07
N ILE A 11 -9.02 18.46 16.87
CA ILE A 11 -9.13 19.22 15.61
C ILE A 11 -7.83 19.11 14.79
N THR A 12 -7.16 17.97 14.84
CA THR A 12 -5.94 17.71 14.06
C THR A 12 -6.19 16.75 12.91
N THR A 13 -7.40 16.19 12.79
CA THR A 13 -7.72 15.36 11.63
C THR A 13 -7.71 16.24 10.37
N PRO A 14 -6.91 15.90 9.35
CA PRO A 14 -6.75 16.72 8.14
C PRO A 14 -8.08 17.11 7.50
N ILE A 15 -9.09 16.25 7.62
CA ILE A 15 -10.45 16.46 7.13
C ILE A 15 -11.17 17.61 7.87
N GLN A 16 -11.04 17.71 9.20
CA GLN A 16 -11.66 18.78 9.98
C GLN A 16 -11.00 20.13 9.73
N LEU A 17 -9.68 20.16 9.54
CA LEU A 17 -8.96 21.36 9.17
C LEU A 17 -9.42 21.88 7.79
N MET A 18 -9.58 20.99 6.81
CA MET A 18 -10.14 21.34 5.49
C MET A 18 -11.54 21.94 5.61
N ALA A 19 -12.41 21.37 6.44
CA ALA A 19 -13.78 21.87 6.64
C ALA A 19 -13.80 23.32 7.17
N VAL A 20 -12.91 23.66 8.12
CA VAL A 20 -12.77 25.03 8.65
C VAL A 20 -12.29 25.99 7.57
N TRP A 21 -11.32 25.59 6.75
CA TRP A 21 -10.84 26.40 5.63
C TRP A 21 -11.91 26.62 4.55
N PHE A 22 -12.71 25.59 4.25
CA PHE A 22 -13.86 25.72 3.34
C PHE A 22 -14.90 26.69 3.89
N ALA A 23 -15.24 26.61 5.18
CA ALA A 23 -16.16 27.56 5.81
C ALA A 23 -15.59 28.99 5.73
N GLY A 24 -14.28 29.16 5.98
CA GLY A 24 -13.58 30.43 5.80
C GLY A 24 -13.65 30.97 4.37
N LEU A 25 -13.48 30.11 3.36
CA LEU A 25 -13.59 30.48 1.95
C LEU A 25 -15.00 31.00 1.63
N VAL A 26 -16.04 30.30 2.07
CA VAL A 26 -17.43 30.73 1.85
C VAL A 26 -17.68 32.10 2.47
N ILE A 27 -17.22 32.31 3.71
CA ILE A 27 -17.35 33.60 4.39
C ILE A 27 -16.59 34.70 3.62
N LEU A 28 -15.37 34.43 3.18
CA LEU A 28 -14.56 35.39 2.40
C LEU A 28 -15.24 35.79 1.09
N VAL A 29 -15.78 34.82 0.34
CA VAL A 29 -16.52 35.08 -0.90
C VAL A 29 -17.76 35.93 -0.64
N MET A 30 -18.51 35.63 0.44
CA MET A 30 -19.66 36.43 0.83
C MET A 30 -19.29 37.87 1.17
N VAL A 31 -18.14 38.10 1.82
CA VAL A 31 -17.63 39.44 2.12
C VAL A 31 -17.25 40.19 0.83
N PHE A 32 -16.64 39.52 -0.14
CA PHE A 32 -16.27 40.17 -1.41
C PHE A 32 -17.49 40.51 -2.27
N ILE A 33 -18.46 39.60 -2.38
CA ILE A 33 -19.69 39.87 -3.13
C ILE A 33 -20.55 40.92 -2.40
N GLY A 34 -20.69 40.82 -1.08
CA GLY A 34 -21.41 41.81 -0.27
C GLY A 34 -20.78 43.19 -0.32
N GLY A 35 -19.44 43.26 -0.28
CA GLY A 35 -18.70 44.52 -0.46
C GLY A 35 -18.89 45.11 -1.86
N ALA A 36 -18.90 44.28 -2.91
CA ALA A 36 -19.16 44.72 -4.28
C ALA A 36 -20.58 45.30 -4.44
N ALA A 37 -21.56 44.77 -3.71
CA ALA A 37 -22.93 45.28 -3.73
C ALA A 37 -23.09 46.64 -3.03
N TYR A 38 -22.25 46.94 -2.04
CA TYR A 38 -22.32 48.19 -1.28
C TYR A 38 -21.48 49.32 -1.90
N VAL A 39 -20.36 48.98 -2.56
CA VAL A 39 -19.49 49.96 -3.23
C VAL A 39 -20.07 50.35 -4.59
N THR A 40 -20.80 51.46 -4.62
CA THR A 40 -21.41 52.03 -5.84
C THR A 40 -20.49 53.01 -6.59
N THR A 41 -19.53 53.63 -5.89
CA THR A 41 -18.54 54.53 -6.50
C THR A 41 -17.17 54.32 -5.87
N PRO A 42 -16.09 54.19 -6.66
CA PRO A 42 -16.01 54.07 -8.13
C PRO A 42 -16.36 52.66 -8.66
N THR A 43 -16.93 52.59 -9.87
CA THR A 43 -17.54 51.38 -10.46
C THR A 43 -16.57 50.24 -10.78
N TRP A 44 -15.28 50.53 -10.98
CA TRP A 44 -14.27 49.51 -11.26
C TRP A 44 -13.98 48.61 -10.05
N ILE A 45 -14.18 49.10 -8.82
CA ILE A 45 -13.91 48.34 -7.59
C ILE A 45 -14.87 47.17 -7.45
N ALA A 46 -16.16 47.35 -7.73
CA ALA A 46 -17.15 46.28 -7.70
C ALA A 46 -16.80 45.16 -8.68
N GLY A 47 -16.33 45.52 -9.88
CA GLY A 47 -15.82 44.58 -10.87
C GLY A 47 -14.61 43.79 -10.38
N MET A 48 -13.61 44.47 -9.78
CA MET A 48 -12.42 43.81 -9.25
C MET A 48 -12.73 42.87 -8.06
N LEU A 49 -13.63 43.26 -7.15
CA LEU A 49 -14.07 42.40 -6.05
C LEU A 49 -14.78 41.15 -6.57
N THR A 50 -15.60 41.29 -7.61
CA THR A 50 -16.30 40.15 -8.23
C THR A 50 -15.32 39.19 -8.89
N ILE A 51 -14.35 39.72 -9.67
CA ILE A 51 -13.30 38.91 -10.28
C ILE A 51 -12.46 38.20 -9.20
N ALA A 52 -12.06 38.93 -8.14
CA ALA A 52 -11.32 38.35 -7.03
C ALA A 52 -12.10 37.22 -6.34
N ALA A 53 -13.41 37.38 -6.12
CA ALA A 53 -14.26 36.34 -5.55
C ALA A 53 -14.32 35.08 -6.44
N VAL A 54 -14.48 35.25 -7.76
CA VAL A 54 -14.52 34.14 -8.72
C VAL A 54 -13.17 33.43 -8.84
N THR A 55 -12.06 34.17 -8.87
CA THR A 55 -10.70 33.61 -8.97
C THR A 55 -10.22 32.96 -7.66
N CYS A 56 -10.75 33.38 -6.50
CA CYS A 56 -10.38 32.80 -5.21
C CYS A 56 -10.73 31.31 -5.11
N VAL A 57 -11.86 30.88 -5.68
CA VAL A 57 -12.31 29.48 -5.67
C VAL A 57 -11.35 28.53 -6.41
N PRO A 58 -10.99 28.75 -7.69
CA PRO A 58 -10.05 27.86 -8.39
C PRO A 58 -8.64 27.91 -7.79
N VAL A 59 -8.18 29.06 -7.28
CA VAL A 59 -6.89 29.14 -6.57
C VAL A 59 -6.91 28.28 -5.31
N PHE A 60 -7.98 28.35 -4.51
CA PHE A 60 -8.14 27.53 -3.33
C PHE A 60 -8.19 26.03 -3.67
N LEU A 61 -8.96 25.63 -4.68
CA LEU A 61 -9.02 24.24 -5.14
C LEU A 61 -7.66 23.75 -5.63
N PHE A 62 -6.89 24.59 -6.33
CA PHE A 62 -5.53 24.26 -6.76
C PHE A 62 -4.59 24.07 -5.56
N CYS A 63 -4.64 24.94 -4.55
CA CYS A 63 -3.86 24.77 -3.31
C CYS A 63 -4.24 23.49 -2.57
N VAL A 64 -5.53 23.17 -2.46
CA VAL A 64 -6.00 21.91 -1.87
C VAL A 64 -5.51 20.71 -2.66
N PHE A 65 -5.54 20.78 -4.00
CA PHE A 65 -5.02 19.73 -4.87
C PHE A 65 -3.50 19.53 -4.68
N LEU A 66 -2.73 20.61 -4.58
CA LEU A 66 -1.29 20.54 -4.26
C LEU A 66 -1.06 19.92 -2.89
N LEU A 67 -1.85 20.30 -1.89
CA LEU A 67 -1.75 19.73 -0.55
C LEU A 67 -2.07 18.21 -0.55
N GLN A 68 -3.12 17.80 -1.26
CA GLN A 68 -3.53 16.41 -1.38
C GLN A 68 -2.53 15.55 -2.15
N THR A 69 -1.82 16.12 -3.12
CA THR A 69 -0.81 15.40 -3.92
C THR A 69 0.55 15.37 -3.24
N ALA A 70 0.97 16.46 -2.58
CA ALA A 70 2.25 16.57 -1.90
C ALA A 70 2.30 15.81 -0.56
N PHE A 71 1.20 15.82 0.21
CA PHE A 71 1.16 15.19 1.54
C PHE A 71 0.53 13.79 1.53
N ARG A 72 0.13 13.27 0.35
CA ARG A 72 -0.38 11.89 0.20
C ARG A 72 0.56 10.82 0.76
N PRO A 73 1.89 10.90 0.57
CA PRO A 73 2.81 9.91 1.14
C PRO A 73 2.78 9.91 2.68
N GLN A 74 2.70 11.10 3.30
CA GLN A 74 2.71 11.25 4.77
C GLN A 74 1.40 10.82 5.42
N LEU A 75 0.27 10.92 4.71
CA LEU A 75 -1.04 10.41 5.14
C LEU A 75 -1.15 8.88 5.06
N GLN A 76 -0.31 8.20 4.28
CA GLN A 76 -0.18 6.73 4.28
C GLN A 76 0.76 6.21 5.38
N GLU A 77 1.64 7.05 5.90
CA GLU A 77 2.45 6.77 7.09
C GLU A 77 1.71 7.10 8.41
N ASP A 78 0.43 7.47 8.33
CA ASP A 78 -0.33 7.81 9.51
C ASP A 78 -0.52 6.56 10.37
N LYS A 79 0.12 6.57 11.55
CA LYS A 79 -0.01 5.74 12.76
C LYS A 79 -0.69 4.38 12.65
N TYR A 80 -1.89 4.32 12.08
CA TYR A 80 -2.64 3.11 11.82
C TYR A 80 -1.88 2.08 10.98
N TYR A 81 -1.11 2.49 9.96
CA TYR A 81 -0.29 1.54 9.17
C TYR A 81 0.91 1.04 9.97
N SER A 82 1.56 1.92 10.74
CA SER A 82 2.67 1.58 11.64
C SER A 82 2.23 0.68 12.79
N ASP A 83 1.07 0.95 13.38
CA ASP A 83 0.45 0.18 14.47
C ASP A 83 -0.03 -1.18 13.96
N TRP A 84 -0.59 -1.26 12.75
CA TRP A 84 -0.94 -2.52 12.09
C TRP A 84 0.30 -3.36 11.75
N LEU A 85 1.38 -2.73 11.24
CA LEU A 85 2.68 -3.38 11.03
C LEU A 85 3.27 -3.88 12.34
N ALA A 86 3.28 -3.05 13.39
CA ALA A 86 3.80 -3.40 14.71
C ALA A 86 3.01 -4.56 15.34
N GLN A 87 1.67 -4.54 15.24
CA GLN A 87 0.83 -5.64 15.71
C GLN A 87 1.05 -6.93 14.92
N ASN A 88 1.19 -6.86 13.59
CA ASN A 88 1.47 -8.05 12.79
C ASN A 88 2.89 -8.59 13.03
N GLN A 89 3.88 -7.74 13.24
CA GLN A 89 5.24 -8.17 13.61
C GLN A 89 5.28 -8.78 15.01
N GLN A 90 4.58 -8.20 15.99
CA GLN A 90 4.44 -8.79 17.33
C GLN A 90 3.72 -10.13 17.28
N LYS A 91 2.68 -10.27 16.45
CA LYS A 91 1.95 -11.54 16.26
C LYS A 91 2.84 -12.61 15.62
N ALA A 92 3.74 -12.22 14.72
CA ALA A 92 4.75 -13.11 14.12
C ALA A 92 5.90 -13.48 15.08
N GLN A 93 6.30 -12.60 16.00
CA GLN A 93 7.31 -12.89 17.02
C GLN A 93 6.77 -13.74 18.19
N SER A 94 5.49 -13.57 18.53
CA SER A 94 4.84 -14.33 19.61
C SER A 94 4.69 -15.83 19.29
N THR A 95 4.76 -16.21 18.02
CA THR A 95 4.75 -17.62 17.59
C THR A 95 6.10 -18.32 17.73
N THR A 96 7.19 -17.62 18.07
CA THR A 96 8.54 -18.20 18.17
C THR A 96 9.00 -18.45 19.62
N SER A 97 8.31 -17.90 20.63
CA SER A 97 8.77 -17.92 22.03
C SER A 97 7.93 -18.75 23.00
N SER A 98 6.82 -19.35 22.55
CA SER A 98 6.03 -20.25 23.39
C SER A 98 6.19 -21.70 22.89
N PRO A 99 6.65 -22.65 23.73
CA PRO A 99 6.51 -24.07 23.43
C PRO A 99 5.03 -24.37 23.24
N LEU A 100 4.66 -24.89 22.08
CA LEU A 100 3.29 -25.20 21.71
C LEU A 100 2.64 -26.13 22.75
N PRO A 101 1.49 -25.77 23.35
CA PRO A 101 0.55 -26.76 23.84
C PRO A 101 -0.04 -27.53 22.65
N PRO A 102 -0.27 -28.85 22.76
CA PRO A 102 -0.86 -29.64 21.69
C PRO A 102 -2.30 -29.17 21.46
N GLN A 103 -2.56 -28.47 20.35
CA GLN A 103 -3.92 -28.05 19.99
C GLN A 103 -4.45 -28.80 18.77
N THR A 104 -5.54 -29.49 19.09
CA THR A 104 -6.49 -30.29 18.33
C THR A 104 -7.05 -29.53 17.11
N PRO A 105 -7.20 -30.20 15.95
CA PRO A 105 -7.69 -29.56 14.73
C PRO A 105 -9.20 -29.27 14.82
N GLN A 106 -9.60 -28.01 14.61
CA GLN A 106 -10.99 -27.65 14.30
C GLN A 106 -11.11 -26.98 12.94
N THR A 107 -12.11 -27.48 12.22
CA THR A 107 -12.37 -27.45 10.79
C THR A 107 -13.02 -26.13 10.34
N LEU A 108 -12.41 -25.43 9.37
CA LEU A 108 -13.18 -24.67 8.38
C LEU A 108 -12.93 -25.33 7.02
N SER A 109 -13.99 -25.97 6.53
CA SER A 109 -13.99 -26.73 5.29
C SER A 109 -13.73 -25.83 4.08
N ALA A 110 -12.50 -25.85 3.59
CA ALA A 110 -12.21 -25.89 2.16
C ALA A 110 -11.36 -27.15 1.93
N THR A 111 -11.94 -28.09 1.18
CA THR A 111 -11.42 -29.37 0.67
C THR A 111 -10.01 -29.82 1.12
N PRO A 112 -9.89 -30.95 1.84
CA PRO A 112 -8.62 -31.49 2.30
C PRO A 112 -7.92 -32.42 1.26
N ALA A 113 -6.59 -32.27 1.19
CA ALA A 113 -5.55 -33.27 0.84
C ALA A 113 -5.38 -33.71 -0.65
N PRO A 114 -4.15 -34.03 -1.14
CA PRO A 114 -3.08 -34.72 -0.41
C PRO A 114 -1.64 -34.14 -0.51
N THR A 115 -0.92 -34.31 0.59
CA THR A 115 0.49 -34.72 0.65
C THR A 115 1.55 -33.89 -0.09
N ALA A 116 2.30 -33.11 0.71
CA ALA A 116 3.76 -32.86 0.60
C ALA A 116 4.38 -32.25 -0.66
N GLU A 117 3.66 -32.04 -1.76
CA GLU A 117 4.24 -31.50 -2.98
C GLU A 117 3.87 -30.02 -3.17
N LEU A 118 4.81 -29.26 -3.71
CA LEU A 118 4.59 -27.86 -4.06
C LEU A 118 3.72 -27.82 -5.33
N PRO A 119 2.67 -26.98 -5.43
CA PRO A 119 1.90 -26.86 -6.67
C PRO A 119 2.79 -26.53 -7.88
N GLU A 120 2.48 -27.05 -9.07
CA GLU A 120 3.32 -26.81 -10.27
C GLU A 120 3.52 -25.32 -10.56
N GLU A 121 2.49 -24.49 -10.35
CA GLU A 121 2.61 -23.02 -10.47
C GLU A 121 3.63 -22.42 -9.49
N SER A 122 3.69 -22.94 -8.26
CA SER A 122 4.69 -22.53 -7.28
C SER A 122 6.09 -22.98 -7.68
N LYS A 123 6.21 -24.19 -8.24
CA LYS A 123 7.48 -24.70 -8.78
C LYS A 123 7.97 -23.83 -9.95
N ARG A 124 7.07 -23.41 -10.84
CA ARG A 124 7.35 -22.50 -11.97
C ARG A 124 7.91 -21.16 -11.50
N ILE A 125 7.32 -20.55 -10.45
CA ILE A 125 7.82 -19.30 -9.86
C ILE A 125 9.22 -19.52 -9.27
N LEU A 126 9.42 -20.58 -8.47
CA LEU A 126 10.73 -20.87 -7.87
C LEU A 126 11.82 -21.14 -8.91
N ARG A 127 11.52 -21.93 -9.96
CA ARG A 127 12.41 -22.19 -11.10
C ARG A 127 12.84 -20.89 -11.78
N THR A 128 11.87 -20.01 -12.04
CA THR A 128 12.10 -18.70 -12.64
C THR A 128 13.04 -17.88 -11.75
N LEU A 129 12.72 -17.72 -10.46
CA LEU A 129 13.58 -16.97 -9.54
C LEU A 129 14.99 -17.56 -9.46
N TRP A 130 15.12 -18.88 -9.38
CA TRP A 130 16.41 -19.56 -9.27
C TRP A 130 17.28 -19.35 -10.50
N ARG A 131 16.70 -19.53 -11.69
CA ARG A 131 17.42 -19.39 -12.97
C ARG A 131 17.97 -17.98 -13.14
N TYR A 132 17.14 -16.96 -12.92
CA TYR A 132 17.58 -15.57 -13.08
C TYR A 132 18.47 -15.11 -11.92
N GLN A 133 18.27 -15.59 -10.69
CA GLN A 133 19.19 -15.34 -9.57
C GLN A 133 20.60 -15.85 -9.89
N THR A 134 20.70 -17.09 -10.36
CA THR A 134 21.99 -17.71 -10.70
C THR A 134 22.62 -17.09 -11.95
N GLN A 135 21.82 -16.72 -12.95
CA GLN A 135 22.32 -16.05 -14.16
C GLN A 135 22.81 -14.62 -13.89
N SER A 136 22.12 -13.84 -13.06
CA SER A 136 22.47 -12.43 -12.81
C SER A 136 23.50 -12.25 -11.70
N PHE A 137 23.43 -13.04 -10.64
CA PHE A 137 24.25 -12.83 -9.43
C PHE A 137 25.10 -14.04 -9.03
N GLY A 138 24.95 -15.19 -9.71
CA GLY A 138 25.75 -16.39 -9.43
C GLY A 138 25.60 -16.85 -7.98
N ALA A 139 26.73 -16.93 -7.28
CA ALA A 139 26.81 -17.34 -5.86
C ALA A 139 26.63 -16.16 -4.88
N ASP A 140 26.50 -14.92 -5.37
CA ASP A 140 26.37 -13.75 -4.52
C ASP A 140 24.98 -13.69 -3.86
N ILE A 141 24.95 -14.05 -2.57
CA ILE A 141 23.77 -14.01 -1.71
C ILE A 141 23.53 -12.63 -1.09
N SER A 142 24.29 -11.59 -1.42
CA SER A 142 23.99 -10.22 -0.97
C SER A 142 22.90 -9.56 -1.82
N LYS A 143 22.74 -9.99 -3.07
CA LYS A 143 21.75 -9.46 -4.02
C LYS A 143 20.64 -10.47 -4.26
N ARG A 144 19.42 -9.97 -4.46
CA ARG A 144 18.25 -10.78 -4.79
C ARG A 144 17.67 -10.30 -6.10
N TRP A 145 17.53 -11.21 -7.05
CA TRP A 145 16.76 -11.00 -8.24
C TRP A 145 15.28 -11.05 -7.90
N THR A 146 14.51 -10.18 -8.52
CA THR A 146 13.08 -10.02 -8.23
C THR A 146 12.31 -9.86 -9.52
N PHE A 147 11.06 -10.32 -9.54
CA PHE A 147 10.14 -10.05 -10.65
C PHE A 147 8.69 -10.00 -10.17
N GLY A 148 7.84 -9.38 -10.99
CA GLY A 148 6.40 -9.42 -10.86
C GLY A 148 5.76 -9.63 -12.21
N VAL A 149 4.58 -10.25 -12.22
CA VAL A 149 3.74 -10.38 -13.43
C VAL A 149 2.76 -9.20 -13.47
N HIS A 150 2.62 -8.57 -14.63
CA HIS A 150 1.71 -7.43 -14.79
C HIS A 150 0.24 -7.86 -14.59
N PRO A 151 -0.61 -7.06 -13.92
CA PRO A 151 -2.02 -7.42 -13.67
C PRO A 151 -2.85 -7.74 -14.91
N PHE A 152 -2.51 -7.16 -16.07
CA PHE A 152 -3.18 -7.42 -17.35
C PHE A 152 -2.63 -8.61 -18.13
N SER A 153 -1.61 -9.31 -17.61
CA SER A 153 -1.10 -10.53 -18.25
C SER A 153 -2.10 -11.67 -18.05
N PRO A 154 -2.36 -12.52 -19.08
CA PRO A 154 -3.20 -13.71 -18.91
C PRO A 154 -2.66 -14.66 -17.83
N ASP A 155 -1.35 -14.63 -17.59
CA ASP A 155 -0.69 -15.49 -16.60
C ASP A 155 -0.76 -14.95 -15.16
N TYR A 156 -1.32 -13.75 -14.94
CA TYR A 156 -1.35 -13.12 -13.62
C TYR A 156 -2.13 -13.95 -12.59
N SER A 157 -3.24 -14.54 -13.00
CA SER A 157 -4.07 -15.38 -12.13
C SER A 157 -3.36 -16.68 -11.69
N ALA A 158 -2.63 -17.31 -12.62
CA ALA A 158 -1.82 -18.49 -12.35
C ALA A 158 -0.64 -18.15 -11.41
N PHE A 159 0.01 -17.02 -11.67
CA PHE A 159 1.08 -16.49 -10.83
C PHE A 159 0.62 -16.28 -9.38
N LEU A 160 -0.51 -15.60 -9.14
CA LEU A 160 -1.03 -15.39 -7.78
C LEU A 160 -1.36 -16.71 -7.07
N ARG A 161 -1.91 -17.69 -7.80
CA ARG A 161 -2.21 -19.02 -7.26
C ARG A 161 -0.96 -19.78 -6.85
N GLY A 162 0.12 -19.67 -7.63
CA GLY A 162 1.42 -20.26 -7.30
C GLY A 162 2.18 -19.52 -6.20
N LEU A 163 1.96 -18.20 -6.06
CA LEU A 163 2.67 -17.36 -5.12
C LEU A 163 2.25 -17.65 -3.67
N ALA A 164 0.95 -17.78 -3.40
CA ALA A 164 0.45 -17.95 -2.03
C ALA A 164 1.05 -19.18 -1.31
N PRO A 165 1.13 -20.38 -1.92
CA PRO A 165 1.79 -21.53 -1.31
C PRO A 165 3.29 -21.31 -1.09
N ALA A 166 4.00 -20.68 -2.03
CA ALA A 166 5.43 -20.42 -1.92
C ALA A 166 5.76 -19.44 -0.79
N VAL A 167 4.93 -18.42 -0.60
CA VAL A 167 5.03 -17.47 0.52
C VAL A 167 4.67 -18.13 1.84
N SER A 168 3.61 -18.97 1.88
CA SER A 168 3.19 -19.68 3.10
C SER A 168 4.25 -20.63 3.66
N ARG A 169 5.11 -21.17 2.79
CA ARG A 169 6.25 -22.03 3.16
C ARG A 169 7.55 -21.25 3.41
N GLY A 170 7.51 -19.91 3.37
CA GLY A 170 8.69 -19.08 3.59
C GLY A 170 9.72 -19.11 2.47
N LEU A 171 9.42 -19.71 1.30
CA LEU A 171 10.39 -19.87 0.20
C LEU A 171 10.55 -18.58 -0.63
N VAL A 172 9.50 -17.76 -0.68
CA VAL A 172 9.44 -16.52 -1.46
C VAL A 172 8.94 -15.39 -0.56
N ALA A 173 9.54 -14.22 -0.69
CA ALA A 173 9.08 -12.98 -0.09
C ALA A 173 8.57 -12.03 -1.19
N VAL A 174 7.60 -11.19 -0.85
CA VAL A 174 7.06 -10.16 -1.76
C VAL A 174 7.42 -8.81 -1.19
N SER A 175 8.05 -7.95 -2.01
CA SER A 175 8.33 -6.57 -1.62
C SER A 175 7.02 -5.77 -1.55
N PRO A 176 6.72 -5.10 -0.42
CA PRO A 176 5.51 -4.30 -0.28
C PRO A 176 5.53 -3.03 -1.16
N GLU A 177 6.71 -2.57 -1.56
CA GLU A 177 6.88 -1.34 -2.34
C GLU A 177 6.50 -1.55 -3.81
N ASN A 178 6.96 -2.66 -4.40
CA ASN A 178 6.87 -2.88 -5.85
C ASN A 178 6.08 -4.13 -6.24
N TYR A 179 5.53 -4.88 -5.27
CA TYR A 179 4.82 -6.15 -5.47
C TYR A 179 5.65 -7.20 -6.23
N GLN A 180 6.98 -7.08 -6.19
CA GLN A 180 7.90 -8.03 -6.80
C GLN A 180 8.20 -9.15 -5.82
N CYS A 181 8.22 -10.39 -6.32
CA CYS A 181 8.58 -11.57 -5.56
C CYS A 181 10.08 -11.85 -5.67
N MET A 182 10.68 -12.37 -4.59
CA MET A 182 12.10 -12.68 -4.48
C MET A 182 12.34 -13.92 -3.62
N LEU A 183 13.46 -14.63 -3.84
CA LEU A 183 13.80 -15.80 -3.03
C LEU A 183 14.27 -15.40 -1.62
N THR A 184 13.80 -16.14 -0.62
CA THR A 184 14.33 -16.05 0.74
C THR A 184 15.57 -16.93 0.90
N ASN A 185 16.24 -16.82 2.05
CA ASN A 185 17.36 -17.71 2.38
C ASN A 185 16.90 -19.19 2.52
N GLU A 186 15.69 -19.41 3.04
CA GLU A 186 15.06 -20.73 3.07
C GLU A 186 14.76 -21.24 1.66
N GLY A 187 14.20 -20.39 0.79
CA GLY A 187 13.92 -20.73 -0.61
C GLY A 187 15.19 -21.15 -1.38
N ILE A 188 16.28 -20.41 -1.21
CA ILE A 188 17.58 -20.75 -1.81
C ILE A 188 18.10 -22.10 -1.28
N SER A 189 18.01 -22.32 0.03
CA SER A 189 18.47 -23.57 0.65
C SER A 189 17.65 -24.76 0.17
N PHE A 190 16.33 -24.60 0.13
CA PHE A 190 15.39 -25.59 -0.37
C PHE A 190 15.67 -25.98 -1.82
N LEU A 191 15.90 -24.99 -2.70
CA LEU A 191 16.21 -25.22 -4.11
C LEU A 191 17.56 -25.90 -4.33
N LYS A 192 18.56 -25.61 -3.49
CA LYS A 192 19.85 -26.33 -3.51
C LYS A 192 19.68 -27.81 -3.15
N THR A 193 18.74 -28.13 -2.28
CA THR A 193 18.45 -29.52 -1.88
C THR A 193 17.61 -30.27 -2.92
N GLN A 194 16.71 -29.58 -3.62
CA GLN A 194 15.86 -30.19 -4.67
C GLN A 194 16.39 -29.91 -6.08
N ASN A 195 17.19 -30.84 -6.62
CA ASN A 195 17.69 -30.79 -8.01
C ASN A 195 16.57 -30.79 -9.07
N ASP A 196 15.40 -31.38 -8.79
CA ASP A 196 14.26 -31.43 -9.71
C ASP A 196 13.70 -30.04 -10.06
N LEU A 197 13.84 -29.07 -9.15
CA LEU A 197 13.38 -27.70 -9.34
C LEU A 197 14.42 -26.81 -10.03
N GLN A 198 15.58 -27.33 -10.41
CA GLN A 198 16.64 -26.56 -11.06
C GLN A 198 16.60 -26.64 -12.59
N SER A 199 15.97 -27.68 -13.16
CA SER A 199 16.09 -28.02 -14.60
C SER A 199 14.76 -28.07 -15.36
N GLY A 200 13.70 -27.43 -14.85
CA GLY A 200 12.40 -27.37 -15.53
C GLY A 200 12.33 -26.26 -16.58
N ASP A 201 11.82 -26.57 -17.78
CA ASP A 201 11.63 -25.62 -18.90
C ASP A 201 10.40 -24.72 -18.73
N ASP A 202 9.53 -25.02 -17.77
CA ASP A 202 8.37 -24.20 -17.46
C ASP A 202 8.79 -23.03 -16.55
N ILE A 203 9.09 -21.91 -17.18
CA ILE A 203 9.49 -20.64 -16.56
C ILE A 203 8.76 -19.46 -17.21
N TYR A 204 8.67 -18.35 -16.48
CA TYR A 204 8.29 -17.07 -17.09
C TYR A 204 9.46 -16.55 -17.93
N LYS A 205 9.16 -16.13 -19.17
CA LYS A 205 10.13 -15.53 -20.09
C LYS A 205 9.97 -14.01 -20.03
N PHE A 206 11.09 -13.32 -19.83
CA PHE A 206 11.20 -11.87 -19.79
C PHE A 206 12.15 -11.40 -20.88
#